data_AF-A0A7H0YH58-F1
#
_entry.id   AF-A0A7H0YH58-F1
#
_cell.length_a   1.000
_cell.length_b   1.000
_cell.length_c   1.000
_cell.angle_alpha   90.00
_cell.angle_beta   90.00
_cell.angle_gamma   90.00
#
_symmetry.space_group_name_H-M   'P 1'
#
loop_
_entity.id
_entity.type
_entity.pdbx_description
1 polymer ?
#
loop_
_entity_poly.entity_id
_entity_poly.type
_entity_poly.pdbx_seq_one_letter_code
_entity_poly.pdbx_strand_id
1 'polypeptide(L)'
;MISVKRIESGKIVYEDFHDSVDLLGDGWQLHPELNRFYTDMTEGALNILHGDAPAYLLRELPEDAVLEMSNVYNPTEVWDYGGFVAYSTDEHKLELYEYYNDLIGTTVTFPYVRMIKEGVEYEGYGSEDGTNWDIRGAINFPDACLWGIALEGSAGETLKVNTLAVYKNTKLRFRALPLGGRVEVYDIRTSAPVLIDSADESSYEAEVSVFDYTMPLSINVKVYDSKGDLVADDNHKDVFGGDVYHCGNFLDVYYQDKPLDVFNNDFGYLDNFFKDYKLEIRNMIGVPHTNVNVEIKPFSNLVGQEEFGWEWVNICKDDNGAPDGNFGKVIKIDEIPADGNAFFWVRITRNSIPVKVDDYLMDFAINVW
;
A
#
# COMPACT_ATOMS: atom_id res chain seq x y z
N MET A 1 -26.05 -3.55 9.58
CA MET A 1 -24.66 -4.03 9.50
C MET A 1 -24.00 -3.15 8.47
N ILE A 2 -22.97 -2.42 8.87
CA ILE A 2 -22.12 -1.65 7.96
C ILE A 2 -21.01 -2.59 7.47
N SER A 3 -20.21 -2.17 6.49
CA SER A 3 -18.97 -2.86 6.17
C SER A 3 -17.76 -1.96 6.41
N VAL A 4 -16.58 -2.55 6.32
CA VAL A 4 -15.29 -1.88 6.33
C VAL A 4 -14.64 -2.09 4.98
N LYS A 5 -14.22 -1.01 4.31
CA LYS A 5 -13.53 -1.10 3.02
C LYS A 5 -12.33 -0.21 2.97
N ARG A 6 -11.24 -0.74 2.40
CA ARG A 6 -10.05 0.03 2.10
C ARG A 6 -10.36 1.00 0.96
N ILE A 7 -10.13 2.29 1.20
CA ILE A 7 -10.30 3.37 0.24
C ILE A 7 -8.98 4.03 -0.14
N GLU A 8 -7.91 3.77 0.62
CA GLU A 8 -6.56 4.23 0.31
C GLU A 8 -5.55 3.17 0.76
N SER A 9 -4.53 2.93 -0.06
CA SER A 9 -3.41 2.05 0.29
C SER A 9 -2.25 2.85 0.90
N GLY A 10 -1.66 2.30 1.95
CA GLY A 10 -0.41 2.71 2.57
C GLY A 10 0.82 2.07 1.92
N LYS A 11 0.65 1.02 1.12
CA LYS A 11 1.72 0.37 0.36
C LYS A 11 2.34 1.35 -0.63
N ILE A 12 3.67 1.47 -0.61
CA ILE A 12 4.45 2.14 -1.65
C ILE A 12 5.16 1.09 -2.50
N VAL A 13 5.89 0.17 -1.87
CA VAL A 13 6.51 -1.01 -2.51
C VAL A 13 6.47 -2.19 -1.55
N TYR A 14 6.36 -3.40 -2.09
CA TYR A 14 6.59 -4.64 -1.35
C TYR A 14 7.14 -5.70 -2.28
N GLU A 15 8.25 -6.31 -1.90
CA GLU A 15 8.87 -7.45 -2.58
C GLU A 15 9.14 -8.59 -1.61
N ASP A 16 8.78 -9.81 -2.01
CA ASP A 16 9.15 -11.07 -1.34
C ASP A 16 10.05 -11.96 -2.20
N PHE A 17 10.41 -11.48 -3.40
CA PHE A 17 11.38 -12.09 -4.30
C PHE A 17 11.08 -13.54 -4.75
N HIS A 18 9.84 -14.01 -4.58
CA HIS A 18 9.42 -15.35 -5.03
C HIS A 18 9.03 -15.40 -6.51
N ASP A 19 8.61 -14.27 -7.07
CA ASP A 19 8.22 -14.11 -8.47
C ASP A 19 9.24 -13.24 -9.25
N SER A 20 9.02 -13.07 -10.55
CA SER A 20 9.88 -12.20 -11.38
C SER A 20 9.78 -10.75 -10.92
N VAL A 21 10.88 -10.19 -10.42
CA VAL A 21 10.98 -8.80 -9.93
C VAL A 21 11.65 -7.88 -10.97
N ASP A 22 11.11 -6.69 -11.17
CA ASP A 22 11.74 -5.62 -11.96
C ASP A 22 12.06 -4.40 -11.06
N LEU A 23 13.13 -4.52 -10.28
CA LEU A 23 13.56 -3.47 -9.34
C LEU A 23 13.71 -2.09 -10.02
N LEU A 24 14.18 -2.05 -11.27
CA LEU A 24 14.31 -0.80 -12.01
C LEU A 24 12.94 -0.22 -12.39
N GLY A 25 12.02 -1.08 -12.83
CA GLY A 25 10.62 -0.73 -13.08
C GLY A 25 9.91 -0.18 -11.83
N ASP A 26 10.26 -0.68 -10.65
CA ASP A 26 9.71 -0.25 -9.36
C ASP A 26 10.39 1.00 -8.78
N GLY A 27 11.30 1.63 -9.55
CA GLY A 27 11.94 2.90 -9.21
C GLY A 27 13.19 2.78 -8.35
N TRP A 28 13.77 1.58 -8.22
CA TRP A 28 15.06 1.40 -7.57
C TRP A 28 16.23 1.76 -8.49
N GLN A 29 17.31 2.22 -7.88
CA GLN A 29 18.59 2.58 -8.47
C GLN A 29 19.66 1.69 -7.86
N LEU A 30 20.42 1.00 -8.71
CA LEU A 30 21.46 0.06 -8.31
C LEU A 30 22.83 0.67 -8.60
N HIS A 31 23.66 0.82 -7.57
CA HIS A 31 25.00 1.36 -7.67
C HIS A 31 26.03 0.44 -7.00
N PRO A 32 27.30 0.39 -7.48
CA PRO A 32 27.80 0.98 -8.72
C PRO A 32 27.54 0.10 -9.95
N GLU A 33 27.37 -1.22 -9.76
CA GLU A 33 27.27 -2.21 -10.83
C GLU A 33 26.11 -3.20 -10.58
N LEU A 34 25.37 -3.54 -11.65
CA LEU A 34 24.23 -4.46 -11.58
C LEU A 34 24.59 -5.91 -11.20
N ASN A 35 25.84 -6.32 -11.43
CA ASN A 35 26.32 -7.68 -11.11
C ASN A 35 26.41 -7.95 -9.59
N ARG A 36 26.32 -6.91 -8.75
CA ARG A 36 26.33 -7.01 -7.29
C ARG A 36 24.98 -7.43 -6.72
N PHE A 37 23.94 -7.46 -7.54
CA PHE A 37 22.56 -7.70 -7.14
C PHE A 37 21.99 -8.85 -7.98
N TYR A 38 21.45 -9.87 -7.34
CA TYR A 38 20.72 -10.92 -8.04
C TYR A 38 19.61 -11.50 -7.18
N THR A 39 18.48 -11.80 -7.80
CA THR A 39 17.35 -12.46 -7.15
C THR A 39 17.52 -13.97 -7.25
N ASP A 40 17.52 -14.65 -6.10
CA ASP A 40 17.36 -16.09 -6.03
C ASP A 40 15.88 -16.41 -5.78
N MET A 41 15.13 -16.64 -6.86
CA MET A 41 13.69 -16.94 -6.79
C MET A 41 13.40 -18.29 -6.10
N THR A 42 14.40 -19.17 -5.99
CA THR A 42 14.25 -20.46 -5.29
C THR A 42 14.28 -20.26 -3.77
N GLU A 43 15.13 -19.35 -3.30
CA GLU A 43 15.19 -18.97 -1.88
C GLU A 43 14.18 -17.86 -1.52
N GLY A 44 13.67 -17.12 -2.51
CA GLY A 44 12.82 -15.95 -2.27
C GLY A 44 13.62 -14.79 -1.68
N ALA A 45 14.78 -14.46 -2.29
CA ALA A 45 15.65 -13.42 -1.74
C ALA A 45 16.40 -12.61 -2.81
N LEU A 46 16.56 -11.32 -2.55
CA LEU A 46 17.55 -10.49 -3.22
C LEU A 46 18.91 -10.63 -2.51
N ASN A 47 19.92 -11.02 -3.25
CA ASN A 47 21.29 -11.15 -2.77
C ASN A 47 22.09 -9.91 -3.18
N ILE A 48 22.75 -9.28 -2.20
CA ILE A 48 23.66 -8.16 -2.40
C ILE A 48 25.07 -8.61 -2.00
N LEU A 49 26.02 -8.47 -2.93
CA LEU A 49 27.41 -8.93 -2.76
C LEU A 49 28.32 -7.79 -2.31
N HIS A 50 29.39 -8.10 -1.58
CA HIS A 50 30.51 -7.19 -1.24
C HIS A 50 31.44 -6.90 -2.43
N GLY A 51 32.32 -5.89 -2.29
CA GLY A 51 33.29 -5.50 -3.30
C GLY A 51 33.93 -4.13 -3.03
N ASP A 52 34.88 -3.71 -3.87
CA ASP A 52 35.76 -2.56 -3.62
C ASP A 52 35.03 -1.22 -3.38
N ALA A 53 33.82 -1.07 -3.91
CA ALA A 53 32.93 0.05 -3.65
C ALA A 53 31.63 -0.41 -2.99
N PRO A 54 31.02 0.43 -2.12
CA PRO A 54 29.71 0.19 -1.52
C PRO A 54 28.66 -0.16 -2.56
N ALA A 55 27.89 -1.21 -2.32
CA ALA A 55 26.70 -1.50 -3.11
C ALA A 55 25.50 -0.76 -2.51
N TYR A 56 24.74 -0.06 -3.34
CA TYR A 56 23.53 0.62 -2.92
C TYR A 56 22.34 0.22 -3.79
N LEU A 57 21.23 -0.14 -3.14
CA LEU A 57 19.90 -0.24 -3.72
C LEU A 57 19.08 0.93 -3.17
N LEU A 58 18.94 2.00 -3.95
CA LEU A 58 18.35 3.25 -3.51
C LEU A 58 17.07 3.57 -4.26
N ARG A 59 16.19 4.36 -3.67
CA ARG A 59 15.02 4.90 -4.34
C ARG A 59 14.75 6.32 -3.87
N GLU A 60 13.84 6.98 -4.56
CA GLU A 60 13.30 8.26 -4.12
C GLU A 60 12.71 8.14 -2.71
N LEU A 61 12.99 9.16 -1.91
CA LEU A 61 12.63 9.27 -0.51
C LEU A 61 11.24 9.91 -0.36
N PRO A 62 10.23 9.21 0.19
CA PRO A 62 8.93 9.81 0.50
C PRO A 62 9.02 10.86 1.63
N GLU A 63 8.00 11.71 1.75
CA GLU A 63 7.92 12.72 2.81
C GLU A 63 7.87 12.06 4.20
N ASP A 64 6.90 11.19 4.43
CA ASP A 64 6.85 10.30 5.60
C ASP A 64 6.73 8.87 5.10
N ALA A 65 7.55 7.97 5.65
CA ALA A 65 7.50 6.56 5.27
C ALA A 65 8.25 5.67 6.25
N VAL A 66 7.98 4.38 6.13
CA VAL A 66 8.67 3.29 6.79
C VAL A 66 9.35 2.44 5.72
N LEU A 67 10.65 2.19 5.91
CA LEU A 67 11.42 1.19 5.18
C LEU A 67 11.64 0.01 6.13
N GLU A 68 11.20 -1.16 5.71
CA GLU A 68 11.24 -2.39 6.51
C GLU A 68 11.80 -3.53 5.66
N MET A 69 12.65 -4.36 6.25
CA MET A 69 13.14 -5.57 5.61
C MET A 69 13.19 -6.71 6.60
N SER A 70 13.03 -7.92 6.08
CA SER A 70 13.57 -9.11 6.72
C SER A 70 14.78 -9.58 5.95
N ASN A 71 15.83 -9.97 6.65
CA ASN A 71 17.11 -10.28 6.03
C ASN A 71 17.90 -11.33 6.79
N VAL A 72 18.95 -11.82 6.14
CA VAL A 72 20.00 -12.63 6.74
C VAL A 72 21.33 -12.00 6.35
N TYR A 73 22.06 -11.53 7.35
CA TYR A 73 23.42 -11.02 7.20
C TYR A 73 24.23 -11.47 8.40
N ASN A 74 25.45 -11.95 8.19
CA ASN A 74 26.31 -12.47 9.25
C ASN A 74 27.76 -11.99 9.05
N PRO A 75 28.04 -10.68 9.14
CA PRO A 75 29.38 -10.16 8.96
C PRO A 75 30.34 -10.78 9.99
N THR A 76 31.53 -11.15 9.51
CA THR A 76 32.57 -11.79 10.33
C THR A 76 33.85 -10.97 10.45
N GLU A 77 33.99 -9.94 9.61
CA GLU A 77 35.15 -9.06 9.57
C GLU A 77 34.76 -7.62 9.93
N VAL A 78 35.72 -6.87 10.46
CA VAL A 78 35.55 -5.43 10.66
C VAL A 78 35.45 -4.77 9.29
N TRP A 79 34.62 -3.72 9.19
CA TRP A 79 34.33 -2.98 7.96
C TRP A 79 33.31 -3.63 7.02
N ASP A 80 32.79 -4.80 7.39
CA ASP A 80 31.62 -5.39 6.76
C ASP A 80 30.36 -4.83 7.43
N TYR A 81 29.71 -3.90 6.73
CA TYR A 81 28.48 -3.26 7.18
C TYR A 81 27.37 -3.47 6.16
N GLY A 82 26.17 -3.78 6.64
CA GLY A 82 25.00 -3.94 5.78
C GLY A 82 23.74 -3.46 6.49
N GLY A 83 22.81 -2.88 5.76
CA GLY A 83 21.55 -2.41 6.34
C GLY A 83 20.94 -1.26 5.57
N PHE A 84 20.24 -0.38 6.28
CA PHE A 84 19.58 0.75 5.65
C PHE A 84 20.43 2.00 5.60
N VAL A 85 20.20 2.80 4.56
CA VAL A 85 20.84 4.10 4.36
C VAL A 85 19.80 5.13 3.96
N ALA A 86 19.86 6.32 4.56
CA ALA A 86 19.30 7.55 4.01
C ALA A 86 20.46 8.37 3.43
N TYR A 87 20.41 8.63 2.13
CA TYR A 87 21.57 8.96 1.32
C TYR A 87 21.47 10.37 0.73
N SER A 88 22.58 11.11 0.78
CA SER A 88 22.79 12.36 0.04
C SER A 88 24.05 12.27 -0.81
N THR A 89 25.19 11.96 -0.17
CA THR A 89 26.46 11.59 -0.81
C THR A 89 27.17 10.51 0.01
N ASP A 90 28.25 9.93 -0.50
CA ASP A 90 29.04 8.94 0.25
C ASP A 90 29.64 9.52 1.54
N GLU A 91 29.90 10.83 1.59
CA GLU A 91 30.37 11.53 2.79
C GLU A 91 29.24 12.09 3.67
N HIS A 92 28.00 12.06 3.19
CA HIS A 92 26.83 12.62 3.88
C HIS A 92 25.63 11.70 3.75
N LYS A 93 25.55 10.75 4.68
CA LYS A 93 24.51 9.74 4.77
C LYS A 93 24.23 9.38 6.23
N LEU A 94 23.04 8.86 6.47
CA LEU A 94 22.63 8.27 7.74
C LEU A 94 22.48 6.77 7.55
N GLU A 95 23.04 5.99 8.46
CA GLU A 95 23.18 4.54 8.31
C GLU A 95 22.59 3.82 9.53
N LEU A 96 21.79 2.79 9.26
CA LEU A 96 21.33 1.81 10.23
C LEU A 96 21.91 0.46 9.82
N TYR A 97 23.11 0.17 10.31
CA TYR A 97 23.90 -0.99 9.90
C TYR A 97 23.96 -2.07 10.96
N GLU A 98 23.95 -3.29 10.45
CA GLU A 98 24.37 -4.51 11.09
C GLU A 98 25.85 -4.76 10.77
N TYR A 99 26.61 -5.28 11.74
CA TYR A 99 28.08 -5.32 11.64
C TYR A 99 28.73 -6.30 12.60
N TYR A 100 30.00 -6.65 12.35
CA TYR A 100 30.81 -7.40 13.29
C TYR A 100 31.49 -6.48 14.31
N ASN A 101 31.25 -6.71 15.60
CA ASN A 101 31.86 -5.96 16.69
C ASN A 101 33.09 -6.71 17.22
N ASP A 102 34.28 -6.24 16.86
CA ASP A 102 35.57 -6.83 17.24
C ASP A 102 35.93 -6.66 18.72
N LEU A 103 35.39 -5.63 19.38
CA LEU A 103 35.63 -5.39 20.81
C LEU A 103 35.06 -6.51 21.69
N ILE A 104 33.93 -7.07 21.28
CA ILE A 104 33.23 -8.15 22.00
C ILE A 104 33.21 -9.48 21.22
N GLY A 105 33.73 -9.50 19.99
CA GLY A 105 33.86 -10.70 19.16
C GLY A 105 32.52 -11.30 18.73
N THR A 106 31.53 -10.45 18.43
CA THR A 106 30.20 -10.92 18.04
C THR A 106 29.57 -10.03 16.98
N THR A 107 28.67 -10.63 16.21
CA THR A 107 27.90 -9.96 15.17
C THR A 107 26.67 -9.28 15.79
N VAL A 108 26.43 -8.03 15.40
CA VAL A 108 25.26 -7.25 15.78
C VAL A 108 24.34 -7.18 14.57
N THR A 109 23.34 -8.06 14.53
CA THR A 109 22.39 -8.24 13.42
C THR A 109 20.99 -8.49 13.94
N PHE A 110 19.98 -8.21 13.13
CA PHE A 110 18.57 -8.47 13.40
C PHE A 110 17.92 -9.09 12.16
N PRO A 111 17.18 -10.20 12.30
CA PRO A 111 16.38 -10.76 11.20
C PRO A 111 15.37 -9.77 10.60
N TYR A 112 14.96 -8.76 11.37
CA TYR A 112 14.08 -7.69 10.93
C TYR A 112 14.66 -6.33 11.29
N VAL A 113 14.72 -5.44 10.31
CA VAL A 113 15.23 -4.08 10.45
C VAL A 113 14.18 -3.11 9.93
N ARG A 114 14.02 -1.98 10.61
CA ARG A 114 13.08 -0.92 10.22
C ARG A 114 13.69 0.46 10.40
N MET A 115 13.48 1.33 9.42
CA MET A 115 13.78 2.76 9.49
C MET A 115 12.48 3.53 9.25
N ILE A 116 12.09 4.38 10.21
CA ILE A 116 10.91 5.24 10.13
C ILE A 116 11.39 6.67 9.90
N LYS A 117 10.79 7.35 8.93
CA LYS A 117 11.00 8.77 8.66
C LYS A 117 9.71 9.53 8.91
N GLU A 118 9.80 10.54 9.78
CA GLU A 118 8.73 11.52 10.03
C GLU A 118 9.32 12.94 9.87
N GLY A 119 8.95 13.63 8.80
CA GLY A 119 9.52 14.93 8.45
C GLY A 119 11.02 14.85 8.21
N VAL A 120 11.83 15.34 9.15
CA VAL A 120 13.31 15.30 9.06
C VAL A 120 13.94 14.33 10.05
N GLU A 121 13.14 13.69 10.89
CA GLU A 121 13.58 12.75 11.91
C GLU A 121 13.55 11.31 11.36
N TYR A 122 14.58 10.55 11.72
CA TYR A 122 14.73 9.16 11.38
C TYR A 122 14.91 8.34 12.64
N GLU A 123 14.12 7.30 12.79
CA GLU A 123 14.24 6.32 13.86
C GLU A 123 14.58 4.95 13.30
N GLY A 124 15.60 4.31 13.86
CA GLY A 124 16.04 2.97 13.48
C GLY A 124 15.66 1.94 14.51
N TYR A 125 15.20 0.77 14.06
CA TYR A 125 14.76 -0.33 14.90
C TYR A 125 15.31 -1.67 14.41
N GLY A 126 15.51 -2.60 15.35
CA GLY A 126 15.81 -4.00 15.04
C GLY A 126 14.95 -4.95 15.87
N SER A 127 14.56 -6.09 15.30
CA SER A 127 13.73 -7.11 15.96
C SER A 127 14.22 -8.51 15.64
N GLU A 128 14.19 -9.39 16.65
CA GLU A 128 14.52 -10.82 16.54
C GLU A 128 13.35 -11.67 16.02
N ASP A 129 12.12 -11.21 16.20
CA ASP A 129 10.91 -11.98 15.93
C ASP A 129 9.88 -11.26 15.04
N GLY A 130 10.16 -10.02 14.65
CA GLY A 130 9.27 -9.20 13.82
C GLY A 130 8.02 -8.72 14.55
N THR A 131 8.00 -8.81 15.88
CA THR A 131 6.91 -8.34 16.75
C THR A 131 7.36 -7.50 17.93
N ASN A 132 8.57 -7.73 18.45
CA ASN A 132 9.19 -6.95 19.52
C ASN A 132 10.34 -6.12 18.95
N TRP A 133 10.14 -4.81 18.85
CA TRP A 133 11.10 -3.89 18.22
C TRP A 133 11.88 -3.08 19.24
N ASP A 134 13.21 -3.15 19.15
CA ASP A 134 14.11 -2.32 19.94
C ASP A 134 14.55 -1.10 19.14
N ILE A 135 14.44 0.08 19.75
CA ILE A 135 15.01 1.31 19.17
C ILE A 135 16.54 1.23 19.18
N ARG A 136 17.15 1.53 18.04
CA ARG A 136 18.60 1.58 17.83
C ARG A 136 19.12 3.02 17.82
N GLY A 137 18.29 3.98 17.42
CA GLY A 137 18.60 5.40 17.51
C GLY A 137 17.54 6.27 16.85
N ALA A 138 17.60 7.58 17.14
CA ALA A 138 16.77 8.61 16.53
C ALA A 138 17.66 9.82 16.17
N ILE A 139 17.63 10.26 14.92
CA ILE A 139 18.50 11.32 14.38
C ILE A 139 17.74 12.20 13.40
N ASN A 140 17.92 13.52 13.51
CA ASN A 140 17.46 14.46 12.50
C ASN A 140 18.46 14.53 11.34
N PHE A 141 18.00 14.24 10.12
CA PHE A 141 18.82 14.22 8.91
C PHE A 141 18.05 14.80 7.70
N PRO A 142 17.96 16.13 7.56
CA PRO A 142 17.10 16.78 6.58
C PRO A 142 17.60 16.68 5.12
N ASP A 143 18.85 16.29 4.90
CA ASP A 143 19.53 16.42 3.60
C ASP A 143 19.47 15.16 2.72
N ALA A 144 18.84 14.08 3.20
CA ALA A 144 18.68 12.87 2.40
C ALA A 144 17.80 13.14 1.17
N CYS A 145 18.23 12.65 0.02
CA CYS A 145 17.47 12.70 -1.22
C CYS A 145 17.02 11.32 -1.69
N LEU A 146 17.71 10.27 -1.22
CA LEU A 146 17.41 8.88 -1.49
C LEU A 146 17.44 8.07 -0.19
N TRP A 147 16.92 6.86 -0.23
CA TRP A 147 17.10 5.87 0.82
C TRP A 147 16.99 4.45 0.27
N GLY A 148 17.39 3.47 1.07
CA GLY A 148 17.27 2.07 0.71
C GLY A 148 18.28 1.23 1.46
N ILE A 149 18.90 0.29 0.75
CA ILE A 149 19.82 -0.70 1.33
C ILE A 149 21.25 -0.40 0.88
N ALA A 150 22.20 -0.52 1.81
CA ALA A 150 23.63 -0.45 1.53
C ALA A 150 24.36 -1.70 2.02
N LEU A 151 25.42 -2.07 1.31
CA LEU A 151 26.39 -3.08 1.73
C LEU A 151 27.81 -2.59 1.45
N GLU A 152 28.61 -2.48 2.51
CA GLU A 152 29.97 -1.96 2.52
C GLU A 152 30.96 -3.03 2.99
N GLY A 153 32.19 -2.96 2.48
CA GLY A 153 33.25 -3.93 2.74
C GLY A 153 33.71 -4.59 1.44
N SER A 154 35.02 -4.82 1.32
CA SER A 154 35.63 -5.30 0.08
C SER A 154 35.32 -6.78 -0.21
N ALA A 155 35.10 -7.57 0.83
CA ALA A 155 34.75 -8.98 0.74
C ALA A 155 34.15 -9.43 2.07
N GLY A 156 33.04 -10.17 2.03
CA GLY A 156 32.30 -10.58 3.21
C GLY A 156 31.14 -11.51 2.86
N GLU A 157 30.31 -11.81 3.85
CA GLU A 157 29.09 -12.59 3.67
C GLU A 157 28.05 -11.83 2.84
N THR A 158 27.25 -12.54 2.04
CA THR A 158 26.17 -11.92 1.27
C THR A 158 25.09 -11.36 2.20
N LEU A 159 24.63 -10.12 1.96
CA LEU A 159 23.39 -9.62 2.54
C LEU A 159 22.22 -10.19 1.73
N LYS A 160 21.44 -11.07 2.36
CA LYS A 160 20.23 -11.66 1.77
C LYS A 160 19.01 -10.93 2.29
N VAL A 161 18.25 -10.31 1.40
CA VAL A 161 17.00 -9.60 1.72
C VAL A 161 15.85 -10.51 1.33
N ASN A 162 15.10 -11.00 2.31
CA ASN A 162 13.97 -11.92 2.08
C ASN A 162 12.68 -11.14 1.80
N THR A 163 12.49 -10.00 2.47
CA THR A 163 11.38 -9.09 2.17
C THR A 163 11.86 -7.66 2.21
N LEU A 164 11.26 -6.81 1.38
CA LEU A 164 11.50 -5.37 1.36
C LEU A 164 10.17 -4.63 1.23
N ALA A 165 9.82 -3.83 2.23
CA ALA A 165 8.57 -3.09 2.26
C ALA A 165 8.85 -1.59 2.43
N VAL A 166 8.11 -0.79 1.69
CA VAL A 166 8.02 0.66 1.87
C VAL A 166 6.56 1.04 1.99
N TYR A 167 6.19 1.75 3.07
CA TYR A 167 4.81 2.13 3.35
C TYR A 167 4.71 3.45 4.10
N LYS A 168 3.54 4.10 4.10
CA LYS A 168 3.41 5.53 4.48
C LYS A 168 3.69 5.82 5.96
N ASN A 169 3.20 5.00 6.89
CA ASN A 169 3.42 5.17 8.34
C ASN A 169 3.03 3.89 9.10
N THR A 170 3.07 3.89 10.43
CA THR A 170 2.81 2.70 11.26
C THR A 170 1.38 2.60 11.80
N LYS A 171 0.40 3.25 11.15
CA LYS A 171 -0.99 3.32 11.61
C LYS A 171 -1.99 2.96 10.52
N LEU A 172 -3.11 2.38 10.90
CA LEU A 172 -4.31 2.27 10.06
C LEU A 172 -5.28 3.37 10.45
N ARG A 173 -5.95 3.99 9.47
CA ARG A 173 -6.98 5.00 9.73
C ARG A 173 -8.36 4.48 9.35
N PHE A 174 -9.32 4.62 10.24
CA PHE A 174 -10.73 4.25 10.04
C PHE A 174 -11.56 5.54 10.03
N ARG A 175 -12.36 5.76 8.99
CA ARG A 175 -13.24 6.92 8.83
C ARG A 175 -14.71 6.51 8.81
N ALA A 176 -15.59 7.48 9.02
CA ALA A 176 -17.05 7.31 9.06
C ALA A 176 -17.53 6.31 10.15
N LEU A 177 -16.73 6.12 11.19
CA LEU A 177 -17.13 5.26 12.31
C LEU A 177 -18.45 5.75 12.94
N PRO A 178 -19.31 4.83 13.42
CA PRO A 178 -20.49 5.21 14.17
C PRO A 178 -20.12 6.14 15.33
N LEU A 179 -20.89 7.22 15.53
CA LEU A 179 -20.62 8.16 16.61
C LEU A 179 -20.69 7.46 17.98
N GLY A 180 -19.62 7.63 18.78
CA GLY A 180 -19.39 6.96 20.04
C GLY A 180 -19.01 5.48 19.91
N GLY A 181 -18.67 5.02 18.71
CA GLY A 181 -18.28 3.64 18.43
C GLY A 181 -16.81 3.32 18.74
N ARG A 182 -16.42 2.08 18.45
CA ARG A 182 -15.05 1.57 18.62
C ARG A 182 -14.66 0.68 17.45
N VAL A 183 -13.39 0.71 17.07
CA VAL A 183 -12.79 -0.27 16.15
C VAL A 183 -11.80 -1.16 16.89
N GLU A 184 -11.81 -2.45 16.57
CA GLU A 184 -10.83 -3.44 17.01
C GLU A 184 -10.22 -4.11 15.78
N VAL A 185 -8.89 -4.21 15.73
CA VAL A 185 -8.16 -4.83 14.62
C VAL A 185 -7.44 -6.06 15.12
N TYR A 186 -7.65 -7.19 14.47
CA TYR A 186 -7.05 -8.47 14.83
C TYR A 186 -6.12 -8.98 13.72
N ASP A 187 -4.93 -9.46 14.07
CA ASP A 187 -4.07 -10.22 13.16
C ASP A 187 -4.66 -11.62 12.96
N ILE A 188 -4.92 -11.98 11.70
CA ILE A 188 -5.48 -13.28 11.29
C ILE A 188 -4.51 -14.10 10.43
N ARG A 189 -3.21 -13.77 10.42
CA ARG A 189 -2.17 -14.56 9.74
C ARG A 189 -2.00 -15.95 10.36
N THR A 190 -2.37 -16.10 11.64
CA THR A 190 -2.44 -17.39 12.32
C THR A 190 -3.88 -17.87 12.49
N SER A 191 -4.07 -19.15 12.81
CA SER A 191 -5.41 -19.71 13.05
C SER A 191 -6.11 -19.17 14.30
N ALA A 192 -5.39 -18.46 15.17
CA ALA A 192 -5.92 -17.80 16.36
C ALA A 192 -5.80 -16.28 16.20
N PRO A 193 -6.91 -15.55 15.98
CA PRO A 193 -6.86 -14.09 15.87
C PRO A 193 -6.27 -13.44 17.12
N VAL A 194 -5.32 -12.53 16.94
CA VAL A 194 -4.69 -11.77 18.04
C VAL A 194 -5.08 -10.31 17.89
N LEU A 195 -5.60 -9.68 18.95
CA LEU A 195 -5.89 -8.25 18.93
C LEU A 195 -4.57 -7.49 18.73
N ILE A 196 -4.48 -6.73 17.64
CA ILE A 196 -3.37 -5.82 17.37
C ILE A 196 -3.52 -4.60 18.28
N ASP A 197 -4.61 -3.87 18.08
CA ASP A 197 -4.92 -2.66 18.83
C ASP A 197 -6.41 -2.29 18.62
N SER A 198 -6.91 -1.36 19.42
CA SER A 198 -8.29 -0.88 19.39
C SER A 198 -8.35 0.61 19.68
N ALA A 199 -9.25 1.31 19.00
CA ALA A 199 -9.43 2.73 19.20
C ALA A 199 -10.92 3.09 19.28
N ASP A 200 -11.25 3.92 20.26
CA ASP A 200 -12.57 4.57 20.33
C ASP A 200 -12.63 5.70 19.29
N GLU A 201 -13.80 5.93 18.72
CA GLU A 201 -14.02 6.96 17.72
C GLU A 201 -13.78 8.38 18.30
N SER A 202 -13.03 9.19 17.55
CA SER A 202 -12.81 10.61 17.82
C SER A 202 -13.05 11.46 16.56
N SER A 203 -14.22 12.06 16.45
CA SER A 203 -14.70 12.84 15.29
C SER A 203 -14.95 12.04 14.01
N TYR A 204 -15.68 10.92 14.11
CA TYR A 204 -15.97 9.93 13.05
C TYR A 204 -14.73 9.21 12.51
N GLU A 205 -13.58 9.37 13.16
CA GLU A 205 -12.32 8.75 12.77
C GLU A 205 -11.64 8.07 13.96
N ALA A 206 -10.85 7.05 13.69
CA ALA A 206 -9.95 6.43 14.66
C ALA A 206 -8.66 6.00 13.97
N GLU A 207 -7.55 6.01 14.70
CA GLU A 207 -6.28 5.46 14.26
C GLU A 207 -5.89 4.31 15.17
N VAL A 208 -5.41 3.22 14.57
CA VAL A 208 -4.95 2.02 15.27
C VAL A 208 -3.50 1.80 14.90
N SER A 209 -2.64 1.57 15.89
CA SER A 209 -1.22 1.31 15.64
C SER A 209 -1.02 -0.12 15.12
N VAL A 210 -0.21 -0.26 14.08
CA VAL A 210 0.30 -1.54 13.58
C VAL A 210 1.82 -1.62 13.68
N PHE A 211 2.43 -0.72 14.47
CA PHE A 211 3.88 -0.61 14.62
C PHE A 211 4.53 -1.95 14.95
N ASP A 212 3.98 -2.74 15.87
CA ASP A 212 4.63 -3.98 16.29
C ASP A 212 4.74 -5.02 15.16
N TYR A 213 3.95 -4.93 14.10
CA TYR A 213 3.81 -5.99 13.13
C TYR A 213 4.59 -5.74 11.84
N THR A 214 5.13 -6.81 11.25
CA THR A 214 5.72 -6.81 9.90
C THR A 214 4.66 -6.81 8.80
N MET A 215 4.98 -6.17 7.68
CA MET A 215 4.09 -6.04 6.53
C MET A 215 4.37 -7.10 5.44
N PRO A 216 3.36 -7.52 4.66
CA PRO A 216 1.93 -7.17 4.79
C PRO A 216 1.24 -7.92 5.94
N LEU A 217 0.17 -7.31 6.42
CA LEU A 217 -0.75 -7.92 7.37
C LEU A 217 -1.94 -8.60 6.66
N SER A 218 -2.51 -9.58 7.35
CA SER A 218 -3.89 -10.03 7.12
C SER A 218 -4.66 -9.75 8.40
N ILE A 219 -5.72 -8.95 8.32
CA ILE A 219 -6.47 -8.47 9.48
C ILE A 219 -7.96 -8.82 9.42
N ASN A 220 -8.57 -8.91 10.59
CA ASN A 220 -10.01 -8.83 10.78
C ASN A 220 -10.33 -7.52 11.50
N VAL A 221 -11.26 -6.74 10.96
CA VAL A 221 -11.69 -5.47 11.53
C VAL A 221 -13.10 -5.63 12.07
N LYS A 222 -13.26 -5.29 13.35
CA LYS A 222 -14.56 -5.26 14.02
C LYS A 222 -14.91 -3.84 14.41
N VAL A 223 -16.14 -3.43 14.08
CA VAL A 223 -16.66 -2.11 14.44
C VAL A 223 -17.86 -2.28 15.35
N TYR A 224 -17.86 -1.53 16.45
CA TYR A 224 -18.91 -1.50 17.46
C TYR A 224 -19.55 -0.12 17.49
N ASP A 225 -20.87 -0.05 17.71
CA ASP A 225 -21.57 1.22 17.92
C ASP A 225 -21.48 1.72 19.38
N SER A 226 -22.11 2.87 19.66
CA SER A 226 -22.11 3.47 21.01
C SER A 226 -22.82 2.67 22.11
N LYS A 227 -23.51 1.59 21.76
CA LYS A 227 -24.11 0.65 22.71
C LYS A 227 -23.24 -0.60 22.92
N GLY A 228 -22.15 -0.72 22.17
CA GLY A 228 -21.29 -1.91 22.15
C GLY A 228 -21.82 -3.03 21.26
N ASP A 229 -22.79 -2.75 20.39
CA ASP A 229 -23.29 -3.75 19.44
C ASP A 229 -22.32 -3.84 18.25
N LEU A 230 -21.96 -5.07 17.84
CA LEU A 230 -21.13 -5.31 16.66
C LEU A 230 -21.91 -4.94 15.39
N VAL A 231 -21.37 -3.98 14.62
CA VAL A 231 -22.00 -3.48 13.41
C VAL A 231 -21.24 -3.81 12.13
N ALA A 232 -19.95 -4.19 12.21
CA ALA A 232 -19.13 -4.68 11.09
C ALA A 232 -18.14 -5.75 11.55
N ASP A 233 -17.82 -6.71 10.68
CA ASP A 233 -16.85 -7.80 10.91
C ASP A 233 -16.30 -8.25 9.54
N ASP A 234 -15.22 -7.61 9.08
CA ASP A 234 -14.68 -7.78 7.73
C ASP A 234 -13.20 -8.17 7.74
N ASN A 235 -12.80 -9.02 6.80
CA ASN A 235 -11.43 -9.48 6.64
C ASN A 235 -10.73 -8.75 5.50
N HIS A 236 -9.48 -8.36 5.73
CA HIS A 236 -8.62 -7.72 4.75
C HIS A 236 -7.26 -8.43 4.67
N LYS A 237 -6.70 -8.48 3.47
CA LYS A 237 -5.36 -9.02 3.19
C LYS A 237 -4.53 -7.93 2.50
N ASP A 238 -3.22 -8.15 2.45
CA ASP A 238 -2.28 -7.22 1.82
C ASP A 238 -2.39 -5.82 2.45
N VAL A 239 -2.46 -5.77 3.79
CA VAL A 239 -2.65 -4.53 4.55
C VAL A 239 -1.31 -3.95 4.94
N PHE A 240 -1.14 -2.65 4.70
CA PHE A 240 0.06 -1.90 5.05
C PHE A 240 -0.25 -0.77 6.01
N GLY A 241 0.74 -0.39 6.82
CA GLY A 241 0.67 0.84 7.58
C GLY A 241 0.49 2.05 6.63
N GLY A 242 -0.46 2.91 6.97
CA GLY A 242 -0.97 3.99 6.12
C GLY A 242 -2.25 3.64 5.35
N ASP A 243 -2.74 2.40 5.37
CA ASP A 243 -4.04 2.07 4.77
C ASP A 243 -5.17 2.88 5.46
N VAL A 244 -6.10 3.38 4.64
CA VAL A 244 -7.30 4.08 5.12
C VAL A 244 -8.53 3.27 4.77
N TYR A 245 -9.35 3.03 5.79
CA TYR A 245 -10.61 2.32 5.71
C TYR A 245 -11.78 3.27 5.93
N HIS A 246 -12.84 3.05 5.18
CA HIS A 246 -14.15 3.64 5.44
C HIS A 246 -15.00 2.59 6.16
N CYS A 247 -15.69 2.99 7.23
CA CYS A 247 -16.62 2.16 7.98
C CYS A 247 -18.02 2.69 7.69
N GLY A 248 -18.80 2.00 6.88
CA GLY A 248 -20.05 2.59 6.44
C GLY A 248 -20.90 1.71 5.54
N ASN A 249 -21.94 2.36 5.05
CA ASN A 249 -22.87 1.79 4.10
C ASN A 249 -22.34 2.07 2.70
N PHE A 250 -22.07 1.02 1.94
CA PHE A 250 -21.49 1.15 0.60
C PHE A 250 -22.51 0.83 -0.47
N LEU A 251 -22.39 1.62 -1.53
CA LEU A 251 -22.87 1.26 -2.84
C LEU A 251 -21.68 0.69 -3.61
N ASP A 252 -21.81 -0.55 -4.08
CA ASP A 252 -20.73 -1.23 -4.79
C ASP A 252 -20.95 -1.22 -6.28
N VAL A 253 -19.90 -0.95 -7.04
CA VAL A 253 -19.94 -1.05 -8.49
C VAL A 253 -19.51 -2.44 -8.93
N TYR A 254 -20.33 -3.06 -9.78
CA TYR A 254 -20.11 -4.36 -10.36
C TYR A 254 -20.02 -4.26 -11.87
N TYR A 255 -19.12 -5.05 -12.46
CA TYR A 255 -19.06 -5.35 -13.87
C TYR A 255 -19.09 -6.86 -14.06
N GLN A 256 -20.07 -7.36 -14.82
CA GLN A 256 -20.26 -8.81 -15.07
C GLN A 256 -20.25 -9.65 -13.77
N ASP A 257 -21.05 -9.24 -12.78
CA ASP A 257 -21.15 -9.89 -11.46
C ASP A 257 -19.87 -9.91 -10.61
N LYS A 258 -18.82 -9.22 -11.04
CA LYS A 258 -17.60 -9.01 -10.25
C LYS A 258 -17.58 -7.59 -9.69
N PRO A 259 -17.31 -7.40 -8.39
CA PRO A 259 -17.10 -6.07 -7.86
C PRO A 259 -15.88 -5.46 -8.54
N LEU A 260 -15.95 -4.19 -8.89
CA LEU A 260 -14.78 -3.44 -9.33
C LEU A 260 -13.88 -3.17 -8.11
N ASP A 261 -12.59 -3.44 -8.25
CA ASP A 261 -11.55 -3.13 -7.26
C ASP A 261 -11.05 -1.69 -7.52
N VAL A 262 -10.34 -1.07 -6.58
CA VAL A 262 -9.62 0.18 -6.84
C VAL A 262 -8.43 -0.04 -7.77
N PHE A 263 -7.80 -1.23 -7.71
CA PHE A 263 -6.50 -1.46 -8.35
C PHE A 263 -6.52 -2.36 -9.60
N ASN A 264 -7.49 -3.26 -9.75
CA ASN A 264 -7.42 -4.37 -10.71
C ASN A 264 -8.68 -4.52 -11.58
N ASN A 265 -9.00 -3.49 -12.36
CA ASN A 265 -10.11 -3.55 -13.31
C ASN A 265 -9.62 -3.57 -14.76
N ASP A 266 -9.80 -4.70 -15.43
CA ASP A 266 -9.53 -4.82 -16.87
C ASP A 266 -10.86 -4.80 -17.66
N PHE A 267 -11.07 -3.72 -18.42
CA PHE A 267 -12.21 -3.57 -19.34
C PHE A 267 -11.93 -4.12 -20.75
N GLY A 268 -10.73 -4.66 -20.97
CA GLY A 268 -10.23 -5.22 -22.21
C GLY A 268 -9.95 -4.18 -23.29
N TYR A 269 -9.48 -4.68 -24.44
CA TYR A 269 -9.12 -3.82 -25.57
C TYR A 269 -10.32 -3.05 -26.16
N LEU A 270 -10.05 -1.80 -26.56
CA LEU A 270 -10.91 -1.02 -27.43
C LEU A 270 -10.68 -1.44 -28.89
N ASP A 271 -11.65 -2.13 -29.47
CA ASP A 271 -11.67 -2.52 -30.89
C ASP A 271 -12.26 -1.42 -31.80
N ASN A 272 -12.79 -0.35 -31.21
CA ASN A 272 -13.41 0.78 -31.90
C ASN A 272 -13.01 2.13 -31.28
N PHE A 273 -13.47 3.26 -31.84
CA PHE A 273 -13.13 4.61 -31.34
C PHE A 273 -13.62 4.84 -29.90
N PHE A 274 -14.68 4.18 -29.49
CA PHE A 274 -15.14 4.10 -28.11
C PHE A 274 -15.77 2.74 -27.85
N LYS A 275 -15.87 2.37 -26.58
CA LYS A 275 -16.62 1.19 -26.13
C LYS A 275 -17.42 1.54 -24.88
N ASP A 276 -18.65 1.06 -24.86
CA ASP A 276 -19.61 1.29 -23.78
C ASP A 276 -19.72 0.04 -22.92
N TYR A 277 -19.67 0.22 -21.61
CA TYR A 277 -19.77 -0.81 -20.60
C TYR A 277 -20.95 -0.50 -19.70
N LYS A 278 -21.83 -1.49 -19.50
CA LYS A 278 -22.91 -1.39 -18.53
C LYS A 278 -22.40 -1.85 -17.17
N LEU A 279 -22.49 -0.97 -16.19
CA LEU A 279 -22.09 -1.24 -14.81
C LEU A 279 -23.32 -1.22 -13.91
N GLU A 280 -23.24 -1.95 -12.82
CA GLU A 280 -24.30 -2.10 -11.83
C GLU A 280 -23.83 -1.50 -10.51
N ILE A 281 -24.63 -0.63 -9.89
CA ILE A 281 -24.43 -0.17 -8.52
C ILE A 281 -25.38 -0.95 -7.62
N ARG A 282 -24.83 -1.69 -6.66
CA ARG A 282 -25.61 -2.49 -5.70
C ARG A 282 -25.68 -1.82 -4.35
N ASN A 283 -26.87 -1.74 -3.81
CA ASN A 283 -27.14 -1.40 -2.43
C ASN A 283 -27.35 -2.69 -1.63
N MET A 284 -26.37 -3.04 -0.81
CA MET A 284 -26.40 -4.27 -0.01
C MET A 284 -27.05 -4.06 1.36
N ILE A 285 -27.78 -2.95 1.55
CA ILE A 285 -28.37 -2.54 2.82
C ILE A 285 -29.89 -2.45 2.68
N GLY A 286 -30.60 -2.82 3.74
CA GLY A 286 -32.06 -2.74 3.85
C GLY A 286 -32.66 -1.33 3.93
N VAL A 287 -31.94 -0.30 3.48
CA VAL A 287 -32.39 1.10 3.43
C VAL A 287 -32.08 1.67 2.05
N PRO A 288 -33.03 2.33 1.36
CA PRO A 288 -32.77 2.92 0.05
C PRO A 288 -31.83 4.13 0.14
N HIS A 289 -31.02 4.32 -0.90
CA HIS A 289 -30.18 5.52 -1.06
C HIS A 289 -30.75 6.43 -2.14
N THR A 290 -31.06 7.68 -1.80
CA THR A 290 -31.54 8.68 -2.75
C THR A 290 -30.44 9.67 -3.12
N ASN A 291 -30.57 10.34 -4.27
CA ASN A 291 -29.64 11.37 -4.76
C ASN A 291 -28.17 10.90 -4.84
N VAL A 292 -27.97 9.67 -5.29
CA VAL A 292 -26.63 9.10 -5.44
C VAL A 292 -25.90 9.81 -6.58
N ASN A 293 -24.79 10.46 -6.27
CA ASN A 293 -23.87 11.00 -7.28
C ASN A 293 -22.76 9.99 -7.53
N VAL A 294 -22.52 9.72 -8.80
CA VAL A 294 -21.40 8.90 -9.28
C VAL A 294 -20.50 9.83 -10.08
N GLU A 295 -19.23 9.88 -9.71
CA GLU A 295 -18.23 10.74 -10.33
C GLU A 295 -17.00 9.93 -10.72
N ILE A 296 -16.42 10.23 -11.88
CA ILE A 296 -15.09 9.75 -12.27
C ILE A 296 -14.05 10.65 -11.62
N LYS A 297 -13.12 10.06 -10.87
CA LYS A 297 -11.97 10.77 -10.29
C LYS A 297 -10.66 10.40 -11.00
N PRO A 298 -9.68 11.33 -11.01
CA PRO A 298 -8.31 10.97 -11.32
C PRO A 298 -7.86 9.83 -10.41
N PHE A 299 -7.37 8.75 -11.02
CA PHE A 299 -6.71 7.70 -10.25
C PHE A 299 -5.35 8.25 -9.80
N SER A 300 -5.04 8.19 -8.51
CA SER A 300 -3.71 8.55 -8.02
C SER A 300 -2.91 7.28 -7.75
N ASN A 301 -1.70 7.19 -8.29
CA ASN A 301 -0.82 6.06 -8.01
C ASN A 301 -0.33 6.06 -6.55
N LEU A 302 0.41 5.02 -6.18
CA LEU A 302 0.92 4.80 -4.82
C LEU A 302 1.85 5.92 -4.31
N VAL A 303 2.33 6.80 -5.20
CA VAL A 303 3.18 7.95 -4.88
C VAL A 303 2.37 9.27 -4.82
N GLY A 304 1.03 9.18 -4.90
CA GLY A 304 0.14 10.33 -4.87
C GLY A 304 0.14 11.17 -6.15
N GLN A 305 0.70 10.65 -7.25
CA GLN A 305 0.66 11.31 -8.55
C GLN A 305 -0.60 10.89 -9.30
N GLU A 306 -1.30 11.85 -9.88
CA GLU A 306 -2.45 11.58 -10.75
C GLU A 306 -1.99 10.83 -12.00
N GLU A 307 -2.53 9.63 -12.20
CA GLU A 307 -2.33 8.82 -13.40
C GLU A 307 -3.22 9.30 -14.53
N PHE A 308 -2.74 9.10 -15.76
CA PHE A 308 -3.47 9.44 -16.96
C PHE A 308 -4.52 8.38 -17.31
N GLY A 309 -5.61 8.78 -17.97
CA GLY A 309 -6.59 7.87 -18.55
C GLY A 309 -8.02 8.13 -18.10
N TRP A 310 -8.22 8.67 -16.89
CA TRP A 310 -9.52 9.10 -16.37
C TRP A 310 -10.19 10.16 -17.28
N GLU A 311 -9.41 10.96 -18.01
CA GLU A 311 -9.90 11.97 -18.93
C GLU A 311 -10.69 11.37 -20.09
N TRP A 312 -10.39 10.13 -20.46
CA TRP A 312 -10.97 9.43 -21.62
C TRP A 312 -12.25 8.67 -21.31
N VAL A 313 -12.62 8.64 -20.03
CA VAL A 313 -13.78 7.92 -19.53
C VAL A 313 -14.92 8.89 -19.30
N ASN A 314 -16.12 8.58 -19.75
CA ASN A 314 -17.32 9.31 -19.37
C ASN A 314 -18.40 8.35 -18.90
N ILE A 315 -19.33 8.84 -18.09
CA ILE A 315 -20.48 8.09 -17.58
C ILE A 315 -21.80 8.74 -17.99
N CYS A 316 -22.83 7.93 -18.17
CA CYS A 316 -24.20 8.39 -18.44
C CYS A 316 -25.22 7.46 -17.77
N LYS A 317 -26.50 7.87 -17.72
CA LYS A 317 -27.55 7.06 -17.09
C LYS A 317 -27.94 5.88 -17.99
N ASP A 318 -28.44 4.81 -17.38
CA ASP A 318 -29.19 3.78 -18.10
C ASP A 318 -30.61 4.29 -18.38
N ASP A 319 -31.00 4.26 -19.66
CA ASP A 319 -32.37 4.43 -20.13
C ASP A 319 -32.83 3.09 -20.72
N ASN A 320 -33.54 2.30 -19.91
CA ASN A 320 -34.15 1.03 -20.29
C ASN A 320 -33.17 0.03 -20.95
N GLY A 321 -31.97 -0.10 -20.38
CA GLY A 321 -30.96 -1.03 -20.89
C GLY A 321 -30.08 -0.49 -22.01
N ALA A 322 -30.12 0.82 -22.29
CA ALA A 322 -29.23 1.52 -23.21
C ALA A 322 -28.68 2.80 -22.55
N PRO A 323 -27.55 3.35 -23.03
CA PRO A 323 -27.08 4.65 -22.55
C PRO A 323 -28.05 5.77 -22.95
N ASP A 324 -28.36 6.68 -22.02
CA ASP A 324 -29.20 7.87 -22.28
C ASP A 324 -28.54 8.90 -23.22
N GLY A 325 -27.25 8.70 -23.53
CA GLY A 325 -26.46 9.50 -24.46
C GLY A 325 -25.81 10.74 -23.83
N ASN A 326 -26.16 11.10 -22.59
CA ASN A 326 -25.65 12.29 -21.91
C ASN A 326 -24.37 11.97 -21.13
N PHE A 327 -23.32 11.61 -21.86
CA PHE A 327 -22.02 11.28 -21.27
C PHE A 327 -21.34 12.51 -20.65
N GLY A 328 -20.92 12.37 -19.39
CA GLY A 328 -20.17 13.37 -18.65
C GLY A 328 -19.26 12.74 -17.59
N LYS A 329 -18.72 13.55 -16.68
CA LYS A 329 -17.88 13.05 -15.57
C LYS A 329 -18.66 12.74 -14.30
N VAL A 330 -19.91 13.21 -14.23
CA VAL A 330 -20.79 13.05 -13.08
C VAL A 330 -22.18 12.69 -13.57
N ILE A 331 -22.80 11.70 -12.94
CA ILE A 331 -24.23 11.42 -13.07
C ILE A 331 -24.90 11.44 -11.71
N LYS A 332 -26.21 11.71 -11.74
CA LYS A 332 -27.08 11.58 -10.59
C LYS A 332 -28.07 10.44 -10.80
N ILE A 333 -28.08 9.48 -9.88
CA ILE A 333 -29.07 8.41 -9.80
C ILE A 333 -30.05 8.80 -8.69
N ASP A 334 -31.34 8.82 -9.02
CA ASP A 334 -32.35 9.39 -8.13
C ASP A 334 -32.57 8.51 -6.90
N GLU A 335 -32.62 7.19 -7.08
CA GLU A 335 -32.76 6.22 -6.01
C GLU A 335 -32.08 4.90 -6.38
N ILE A 336 -31.46 4.26 -5.38
CA ILE A 336 -31.08 2.85 -5.40
C ILE A 336 -31.85 2.18 -4.27
N PRO A 337 -32.78 1.25 -4.59
CA PRO A 337 -33.64 0.62 -3.59
C PRO A 337 -32.85 -0.11 -2.50
N ALA A 338 -33.48 -0.31 -1.34
CA ALA A 338 -32.98 -1.21 -0.30
C ALA A 338 -32.77 -2.62 -0.87
N ASP A 339 -31.63 -3.24 -0.56
CA ASP A 339 -31.24 -4.57 -1.05
C ASP A 339 -31.39 -4.71 -2.58
N GLY A 340 -31.17 -3.59 -3.31
CA GLY A 340 -31.45 -3.44 -4.72
C GLY A 340 -30.26 -2.95 -5.54
N ASN A 341 -30.50 -2.59 -6.79
CA ASN A 341 -29.48 -2.09 -7.69
C ASN A 341 -29.99 -0.98 -8.61
N ALA A 342 -29.04 -0.29 -9.23
CA ALA A 342 -29.25 0.61 -10.36
C ALA A 342 -28.17 0.38 -11.41
N PHE A 343 -28.44 0.72 -12.67
CA PHE A 343 -27.46 0.59 -13.74
C PHE A 343 -27.05 1.95 -14.29
N PHE A 344 -25.82 2.02 -14.77
CA PHE A 344 -25.29 3.16 -15.51
C PHE A 344 -24.31 2.68 -16.58
N TRP A 345 -23.94 3.57 -17.48
CA TRP A 345 -23.05 3.26 -18.58
C TRP A 345 -21.75 4.04 -18.47
N VAL A 346 -20.64 3.36 -18.73
CA VAL A 346 -19.30 3.93 -18.85
C VAL A 346 -18.88 3.86 -20.31
N ARG A 347 -18.44 4.97 -20.89
CA ARG A 347 -17.81 5.04 -22.21
C ARG A 347 -16.34 5.34 -22.06
N ILE A 348 -15.51 4.45 -22.58
CA ILE A 348 -14.07 4.68 -22.71
C ILE A 348 -13.80 5.06 -24.16
N THR A 349 -13.15 6.21 -24.38
CA THR A 349 -12.90 6.77 -25.72
C THR A 349 -11.42 6.77 -26.04
N ARG A 350 -11.05 6.38 -27.25
CA ARG A 350 -9.67 6.45 -27.72
C ARG A 350 -9.31 7.90 -28.05
N ASN A 351 -8.21 8.42 -27.50
CA ASN A 351 -7.65 9.65 -28.05
C ASN A 351 -7.03 9.38 -29.43
N SER A 352 -7.04 10.37 -30.32
CA SER A 352 -6.66 10.29 -31.73
C SER A 352 -5.23 9.81 -32.04
N ILE A 353 -4.42 9.48 -31.03
CA ILE A 353 -3.06 8.97 -31.17
C ILE A 353 -3.08 7.47 -30.85
N PRO A 354 -2.57 6.59 -31.75
CA PRO A 354 -2.45 5.18 -31.46
C PRO A 354 -1.33 4.96 -30.45
N VAL A 355 -1.67 5.07 -29.17
CA VAL A 355 -0.83 4.57 -28.08
C VAL A 355 -1.28 3.14 -27.81
N LYS A 356 -0.34 2.20 -27.69
CA LYS A 356 -0.58 0.94 -26.98
C LYS A 356 -0.71 1.33 -25.51
N VAL A 357 -1.94 1.54 -25.05
CA VAL A 357 -2.21 1.66 -23.61
C VAL A 357 -2.95 0.38 -23.27
N ASP A 358 -2.27 -0.48 -22.53
CA ASP A 358 -2.79 -1.79 -22.15
C ASP A 358 -3.81 -1.66 -21.00
N ASP A 359 -3.79 -0.56 -20.24
CA ASP A 359 -4.68 -0.32 -19.10
C ASP A 359 -5.25 1.12 -19.04
N TYR A 360 -6.56 1.26 -18.84
CA TYR A 360 -7.21 2.56 -18.56
C TYR A 360 -7.46 2.66 -17.06
N LEU A 361 -6.68 3.49 -16.37
CA LEU A 361 -6.78 3.69 -14.92
C LEU A 361 -7.77 4.81 -14.60
N MET A 362 -8.82 4.49 -13.85
CA MET A 362 -9.85 5.42 -13.37
C MET A 362 -10.43 4.93 -12.05
N ASP A 363 -10.89 5.87 -11.22
CA ASP A 363 -11.60 5.55 -9.98
C ASP A 363 -13.02 6.16 -9.98
N PHE A 364 -13.94 5.53 -9.24
CA PHE A 364 -15.30 6.01 -9.05
C PHE A 364 -15.48 6.55 -7.63
N ALA A 365 -15.81 7.82 -7.50
CA ALA A 365 -16.33 8.36 -6.25
C ALA A 365 -17.87 8.26 -6.26
N ILE A 366 -18.42 7.48 -5.32
CA ILE A 366 -19.87 7.43 -5.08
C ILE A 366 -20.17 8.18 -3.80
N ASN A 367 -20.98 9.23 -3.93
CA ASN A 367 -21.43 10.02 -2.79
C ASN A 367 -22.95 9.99 -2.70
N VAL A 368 -23.47 9.78 -1.49
CA VAL A 368 -24.90 9.87 -1.19
C VAL A 368 -25.12 11.13 -0.36
N TRP A 369 -26.02 12.02 -0.81
CA TRP A 369 -26.35 13.25 -0.10
C TRP A 369 -27.85 13.41 0.13
#